data_AF-A0A1V5UYP0-F1
#
_entry.id   AF-A0A1V5UYP0-F1
#
_cell.length_a   1.000
_cell.length_b   1.000
_cell.length_c   1.000
_cell.angle_alpha   90.00
_cell.angle_beta   90.00
_cell.angle_gamma   90.00
#
_symmetry.space_group_name_H-M   'P 1'
#
loop_
_entity.id
_entity.type
_entity.pdbx_description
1 polymer ?
#
loop_
_entity_poly.entity_id
_entity_poly.type
_entity_poly.pdbx_seq_one_letter_code
_entity_poly.pdbx_strand_id
1 'polypeptide(L)'
;MKSHPKDNMPAAMILCGGKGTRLREVTELLPKPMVPIGEQPIIWHIMKTYAAFGVRRFILCLGYKQESFIDYFMNFHMRLSDATITLGHNPRIVFHKEIEESDWEVTLAQTGVESFTGKRVILASKYLKKGDENFFLTYGDGLSDIHIGELYRSHLKSGKLFTISAVHPAARFGEMLLNEDRVERFDEKIAVSAGYINGGFMVLNRKFIEKYLSRTENEFFEKRPMLSAVRDGEVHAFRHEGFWQCMDTPREYQLLNELWESGKAPWTQFWDE
;
A
#
# COMPACT_ATOMS: atom_id res chain seq x y z
N MET A 1 -19.36 9.96 -26.21
CA MET A 1 -18.45 10.55 -25.19
C MET A 1 -17.35 9.53 -24.93
N LYS A 2 -16.09 9.86 -25.21
CA LYS A 2 -14.96 9.00 -24.87
C LYS A 2 -14.70 9.19 -23.37
N SER A 3 -15.02 8.17 -22.57
CA SER A 3 -14.72 8.15 -21.13
C SER A 3 -13.23 8.42 -20.92
N HIS A 4 -12.88 9.25 -19.95
CA HIS A 4 -11.50 9.48 -19.60
C HIS A 4 -10.90 8.18 -19.01
N PRO A 5 -9.59 7.93 -19.13
CA PRO A 5 -8.95 6.75 -18.53
C PRO A 5 -9.13 6.66 -17.01
N LYS A 6 -9.52 7.75 -16.34
CA LYS A 6 -9.85 7.80 -14.91
C LYS A 6 -11.20 7.10 -14.57
N ASP A 7 -12.00 6.66 -15.54
CA ASP A 7 -13.40 6.26 -15.31
C ASP A 7 -13.68 4.81 -14.85
N ASN A 8 -12.69 3.92 -14.67
CA ASN A 8 -12.97 2.63 -13.99
C ASN A 8 -11.73 1.89 -13.46
N MET A 9 -10.93 2.54 -12.61
CA MET A 9 -9.85 1.82 -11.94
C MET A 9 -10.41 0.79 -10.95
N PRO A 10 -9.78 -0.40 -10.84
CA PRO A 10 -10.26 -1.41 -9.92
C PRO A 10 -9.98 -1.02 -8.46
N ALA A 11 -10.64 -1.72 -7.53
CA ALA A 11 -10.44 -1.50 -6.10
C ALA A 11 -8.99 -1.83 -5.68
N ALA A 12 -8.50 -1.13 -4.65
CA ALA A 12 -7.24 -1.42 -3.99
C ALA A 12 -7.47 -2.11 -2.64
N MET A 13 -6.98 -3.34 -2.52
CA MET A 13 -6.96 -4.09 -1.28
C MET A 13 -5.63 -3.86 -0.57
N ILE A 14 -5.66 -3.46 0.70
CA ILE A 14 -4.45 -3.10 1.45
C ILE A 14 -4.35 -3.96 2.72
N LEU A 15 -3.21 -4.61 2.92
CA LEU A 15 -2.96 -5.48 4.05
C LEU A 15 -2.59 -4.68 5.30
N CYS A 16 -3.50 -4.64 6.28
CA CYS A 16 -3.39 -3.76 7.46
C CYS A 16 -3.36 -4.48 8.81
N GLY A 17 -3.47 -5.82 8.84
CA GLY A 17 -3.78 -6.54 10.08
C GLY A 17 -2.61 -7.17 10.84
N GLY A 18 -1.36 -6.99 10.39
CA GLY A 18 -0.17 -7.59 11.02
C GLY A 18 0.19 -6.97 12.37
N LYS A 19 0.83 -7.75 13.25
CA LYS A 19 1.23 -7.32 14.61
C LYS A 19 2.42 -6.34 14.65
N GLY A 20 3.13 -6.11 13.54
CA GLY A 20 4.18 -5.08 13.46
C GLY A 20 5.39 -5.28 14.39
N THR A 21 5.78 -6.53 14.66
CA THR A 21 6.71 -6.90 15.76
C THR A 21 8.15 -6.36 15.66
N ARG A 22 8.53 -5.72 14.54
CA ARG A 22 9.88 -5.18 14.27
C ARG A 22 10.05 -3.69 14.62
N LEU A 23 8.96 -2.93 14.75
CA LEU A 23 8.97 -1.49 15.02
C LEU A 23 8.43 -1.20 16.44
N ARG A 24 8.98 -1.88 17.47
CA ARG A 24 8.36 -1.98 18.81
C ARG A 24 8.07 -0.64 19.48
N GLU A 25 8.96 0.36 19.39
CA GLU A 25 8.81 1.63 20.12
C GLU A 25 7.60 2.48 19.67
N VAL A 26 7.18 2.39 18.41
CA VAL A 26 6.02 3.15 17.88
C VAL A 26 4.78 2.26 17.69
N THR A 27 4.97 0.96 17.40
CA THR A 27 3.86 0.03 17.15
C THR A 27 3.16 -0.48 18.41
N GLU A 28 3.78 -0.31 19.59
CA GLU A 28 3.13 -0.58 20.86
C GLU A 28 1.86 0.26 21.07
N LEU A 29 1.75 1.41 20.39
CA LEU A 29 0.56 2.27 20.44
C LEU A 29 -0.32 2.11 19.19
N LEU A 30 0.25 2.08 17.98
CA LEU A 30 -0.54 2.04 16.73
C LEU A 30 -0.17 0.85 15.82
N PRO A 31 -1.14 0.27 15.06
CA PRO A 31 -0.78 -0.66 14.00
C PRO A 31 0.07 0.07 12.94
N LYS A 32 1.03 -0.63 12.32
CA LYS A 32 2.02 -0.05 11.41
C LYS A 32 1.42 0.87 10.32
N PRO A 33 0.31 0.51 9.63
CA PRO A 33 -0.29 1.39 8.63
C PRO A 33 -0.89 2.69 9.19
N MET A 34 -1.13 2.77 10.50
CA MET A 34 -1.65 3.95 11.19
C MET A 34 -0.56 4.84 11.79
N VAL A 35 0.71 4.47 11.64
CA VAL A 35 1.83 5.30 12.08
C VAL A 35 1.90 6.56 11.19
N PRO A 36 2.01 7.77 11.78
CA PRO A 36 1.96 9.03 11.05
C PRO A 36 3.22 9.29 10.22
N ILE A 37 3.04 9.78 9.00
CA ILE A 37 4.06 10.46 8.19
C ILE A 37 3.54 11.89 8.00
N GLY A 38 4.16 12.84 8.69
CA GLY A 38 3.58 14.16 8.92
C GLY A 38 2.23 14.06 9.64
N GLU A 39 1.22 14.76 9.12
CA GLU A 39 -0.11 14.85 9.74
C GLU A 39 -1.02 13.65 9.44
N GLN A 40 -0.62 12.76 8.54
CA GLN A 40 -1.47 11.65 8.06
C GLN A 40 -0.82 10.29 8.28
N PRO A 41 -1.60 9.23 8.58
CA PRO A 41 -1.06 7.88 8.69
C PRO A 41 -0.52 7.38 7.34
N ILE A 42 0.51 6.54 7.33
CA ILE A 42 1.10 6.00 6.09
C ILE A 42 0.04 5.35 5.16
N ILE A 43 -1.02 4.75 5.71
CA ILE A 43 -2.11 4.19 4.91
C ILE A 43 -2.82 5.25 4.05
N TRP A 44 -2.96 6.48 4.56
CA TRP A 44 -3.53 7.60 3.80
C TRP A 44 -2.64 7.97 2.63
N HIS A 45 -1.32 8.03 2.83
CA HIS A 45 -0.35 8.31 1.75
C HIS A 45 -0.41 7.24 0.65
N ILE A 46 -0.50 5.96 1.04
CA ILE A 46 -0.68 4.85 0.07
C ILE A 46 -1.99 5.01 -0.69
N MET A 47 -3.09 5.31 0.00
CA MET A 47 -4.40 5.51 -0.62
C MET A 47 -4.39 6.72 -1.57
N LYS A 48 -3.71 7.83 -1.21
CA LYS A 48 -3.49 8.98 -2.10
C LYS A 48 -2.73 8.62 -3.36
N THR A 49 -1.66 7.82 -3.25
CA THR A 49 -0.91 7.34 -4.43
C THR A 49 -1.80 6.56 -5.39
N TYR A 50 -2.71 5.71 -4.89
CA TYR A 50 -3.70 5.04 -5.76
C TYR A 50 -4.76 6.01 -6.30
N ALA A 51 -5.22 6.96 -5.48
CA ALA A 51 -6.24 7.93 -5.85
C ALA A 51 -5.79 8.91 -6.94
N ALA A 52 -4.52 9.29 -6.96
CA ALA A 52 -3.91 10.07 -8.05
C ALA A 52 -4.21 9.45 -9.44
N PHE A 53 -4.27 8.12 -9.52
CA PHE A 53 -4.54 7.39 -10.76
C PHE A 53 -6.00 7.02 -10.97
N GLY A 54 -6.94 7.52 -10.17
CA GLY A 54 -8.39 7.29 -10.33
C GLY A 54 -8.95 6.13 -9.49
N VAL A 55 -8.17 5.49 -8.61
CA VAL A 55 -8.73 4.50 -7.68
C VAL A 55 -9.53 5.22 -6.60
N ARG A 56 -10.77 4.78 -6.37
CA ARG A 56 -11.66 5.35 -5.34
C ARG A 56 -12.16 4.33 -4.33
N ARG A 57 -12.00 3.03 -4.60
CA ARG A 57 -12.49 1.97 -3.73
C ARG A 57 -11.33 1.28 -3.02
N PHE A 58 -11.34 1.33 -1.71
CA PHE A 58 -10.30 0.78 -0.85
C PHE A 58 -10.87 -0.30 0.06
N ILE A 59 -10.20 -1.44 0.15
CA ILE A 59 -10.57 -2.55 1.02
C ILE A 59 -9.40 -2.79 1.98
N LEU A 60 -9.56 -2.35 3.23
CA LEU A 60 -8.53 -2.46 4.24
C LEU A 60 -8.69 -3.78 5.01
N CYS A 61 -7.71 -4.67 4.88
CA CYS A 61 -7.71 -5.97 5.55
C CYS A 61 -7.26 -5.83 7.00
N LEU A 62 -8.20 -5.59 7.90
CA LEU A 62 -7.94 -5.29 9.31
C LEU A 62 -7.71 -6.55 10.16
N GLY A 63 -6.98 -6.38 11.26
CA GLY A 63 -6.64 -7.42 12.21
C GLY A 63 -6.27 -6.82 13.56
N TYR A 64 -5.00 -6.94 13.95
CA TYR A 64 -4.50 -6.33 15.18
C TYR A 64 -4.81 -4.82 15.25
N LYS A 65 -5.35 -4.36 16.38
CA LYS A 65 -5.70 -2.94 16.64
C LYS A 65 -6.60 -2.29 15.58
N GLN A 66 -7.58 -3.03 15.07
CA GLN A 66 -8.53 -2.51 14.06
C GLN A 66 -9.26 -1.22 14.49
N GLU A 67 -9.47 -1.01 15.79
CA GLU A 67 -10.17 0.18 16.32
C GLU A 67 -9.52 1.49 15.87
N SER A 68 -8.18 1.55 15.76
CA SER A 68 -7.48 2.75 15.27
C SER A 68 -7.88 3.13 13.84
N PHE A 69 -8.19 2.13 12.99
CA PHE A 69 -8.69 2.40 11.64
C PHE A 69 -10.15 2.86 11.68
N ILE A 70 -10.98 2.21 12.50
CA ILE A 70 -12.39 2.57 12.67
C ILE A 70 -12.49 4.02 13.14
N ASP A 71 -11.76 4.40 14.20
CA ASP A 71 -11.74 5.75 14.75
C ASP A 71 -11.20 6.78 13.77
N TYR A 72 -10.21 6.43 12.95
CA TYR A 72 -9.67 7.33 11.95
C TYR A 72 -10.69 7.62 10.85
N PHE A 73 -11.27 6.59 10.23
CA PHE A 73 -12.19 6.78 9.10
C PHE A 73 -13.58 7.28 9.54
N MET A 74 -14.08 6.90 10.73
CA MET A 74 -15.33 7.44 11.28
C MET A 74 -15.25 8.94 11.59
N ASN A 75 -14.06 9.42 11.97
CA ASN A 75 -13.82 10.82 12.31
C ASN A 75 -13.07 11.57 11.20
N PHE A 76 -13.01 11.02 9.97
CA PHE A 76 -12.14 11.53 8.91
C PHE A 76 -12.39 13.02 8.61
N HIS A 77 -13.64 13.41 8.40
CA HIS A 77 -14.00 14.82 8.15
C HIS A 77 -13.64 15.73 9.34
N MET A 78 -13.85 15.27 10.57
CA MET A 78 -13.52 16.02 11.78
C MET A 78 -12.01 16.20 11.97
N ARG A 79 -11.20 15.28 11.44
CA ARG A 79 -9.73 15.35 11.52
C ARG A 79 -9.11 16.28 10.49
N LEU A 80 -9.76 16.47 9.34
CA LEU A 80 -9.17 17.16 8.18
C LEU A 80 -9.84 18.48 7.83
N SER A 81 -10.95 18.81 8.49
CA SER A 81 -11.67 20.07 8.31
C SER A 81 -11.93 20.69 9.67
N ASP A 82 -11.85 22.03 9.72
CA ASP A 82 -12.49 22.78 10.79
C ASP A 82 -13.98 22.42 10.85
N ALA A 83 -14.53 22.32 12.06
CA ALA A 83 -15.92 21.96 12.27
C ALA A 83 -16.56 22.78 13.39
N THR A 84 -17.84 23.12 13.21
CA THR A 84 -18.68 23.63 14.30
C THR A 84 -19.60 22.52 14.80
N ILE A 85 -19.50 22.20 16.08
CA ILE A 85 -20.33 21.20 16.75
C ILE A 85 -21.33 21.91 17.67
N THR A 86 -22.63 21.75 17.38
CA THR A 86 -23.71 22.16 18.27
C THR A 86 -24.02 21.00 19.22
N LEU A 87 -23.90 21.19 20.53
CA LEU A 87 -24.11 20.14 21.55
C LEU A 87 -25.52 20.15 22.19
N GLY A 88 -26.28 21.24 22.02
CA GLY A 88 -27.58 21.45 22.67
C GLY A 88 -28.71 20.55 22.13
N HIS A 89 -29.97 20.95 22.38
CA HIS A 89 -31.15 20.14 22.06
C HIS A 89 -31.29 19.67 20.60
N ASN A 90 -30.59 20.31 19.65
CA ASN A 90 -30.51 19.86 18.26
C ASN A 90 -29.04 19.71 17.84
N PRO A 91 -28.41 18.56 18.15
CA PRO A 91 -27.00 18.37 17.87
C PRO A 91 -26.75 18.31 16.36
N ARG A 92 -25.74 19.06 15.92
CA ARG A 92 -25.38 19.16 14.50
C ARG A 92 -23.89 19.39 14.37
N ILE A 93 -23.30 18.79 13.32
CA ILE A 93 -21.93 19.06 12.89
C ILE A 93 -21.99 19.75 11.53
N VAL A 94 -21.21 20.82 11.38
CA VAL A 94 -20.97 21.50 10.10
C VAL A 94 -19.47 21.48 9.86
N PHE A 95 -19.05 20.92 8.72
CA PHE A 95 -17.67 20.95 8.26
C PHE A 95 -17.47 22.16 7.34
N HIS A 96 -16.38 22.91 7.55
CA HIS A 96 -16.13 24.19 6.86
C HIS A 96 -15.23 24.05 5.63
N LYS A 97 -14.76 22.84 5.31
CA LYS A 97 -13.94 22.55 4.14
C LYS A 97 -14.39 21.27 3.47
N GLU A 98 -14.48 21.31 2.14
CA GLU A 98 -14.60 20.09 1.33
C GLU A 98 -13.24 19.41 1.24
N ILE A 99 -13.22 18.13 1.55
CA ILE A 99 -12.00 17.32 1.58
C ILE A 99 -11.89 16.62 0.22
N GLU A 100 -10.70 16.66 -0.39
CA GLU A 100 -10.46 16.09 -1.72
C GLU A 100 -10.79 14.59 -1.77
N GLU A 101 -10.49 13.89 -0.67
CA GLU A 101 -10.74 12.46 -0.49
C GLU A 101 -12.20 12.11 -0.17
N SER A 102 -13.14 13.06 -0.30
CA SER A 102 -14.56 12.86 0.02
C SER A 102 -15.27 11.86 -0.89
N ASP A 103 -14.69 11.51 -2.04
CA ASP A 103 -15.23 10.53 -2.99
C ASP A 103 -14.69 9.10 -2.77
N TRP A 104 -13.93 8.85 -1.70
CA TRP A 104 -13.38 7.53 -1.39
C TRP A 104 -14.42 6.60 -0.75
N GLU A 105 -14.56 5.39 -1.32
CA GLU A 105 -15.31 4.27 -0.75
C GLU A 105 -14.35 3.36 0.03
N VAL A 106 -14.34 3.45 1.37
CA VAL A 106 -13.42 2.67 2.22
C VAL A 106 -14.15 1.56 2.96
N THR A 107 -13.83 0.31 2.65
CA THR A 107 -14.30 -0.88 3.36
C THR A 107 -13.31 -1.30 4.43
N LEU A 108 -13.75 -1.30 5.69
CA LEU A 108 -12.99 -1.80 6.84
C LEU A 108 -13.25 -3.30 7.02
N ALA A 109 -12.50 -4.15 6.32
CA ALA A 109 -12.70 -5.59 6.30
C ALA A 109 -12.07 -6.25 7.53
N GLN A 110 -12.90 -6.75 8.46
CA GLN A 110 -12.43 -7.55 9.59
C GLN A 110 -11.95 -8.93 9.12
N THR A 111 -10.64 -9.06 8.93
CA THR A 111 -10.02 -10.29 8.40
C THR A 111 -9.40 -11.18 9.48
N GLY A 112 -9.59 -10.83 10.76
CA GLY A 112 -9.15 -11.61 11.93
C GLY A 112 -7.73 -11.28 12.39
N VAL A 113 -7.48 -11.37 13.70
CA VAL A 113 -6.18 -10.98 14.30
C VAL A 113 -5.06 -11.95 13.90
N GLU A 114 -5.34 -13.26 13.91
CA GLU A 114 -4.34 -14.30 13.64
C GLU A 114 -4.22 -14.68 12.16
N SER A 115 -4.96 -14.03 11.27
CA SER A 115 -4.93 -14.34 9.83
C SER A 115 -3.62 -13.85 9.19
N PHE A 116 -3.01 -14.70 8.37
CA PHE A 116 -1.86 -14.35 7.54
C PHE A 116 -2.30 -13.70 6.22
N THR A 117 -1.34 -13.13 5.49
CA THR A 117 -1.59 -12.28 4.32
C THR A 117 -2.49 -12.94 3.27
N GLY A 118 -2.29 -14.22 2.94
CA GLY A 118 -3.13 -14.96 1.99
C GLY A 118 -4.56 -15.17 2.49
N LYS A 119 -4.72 -15.53 3.77
CA LYS A 119 -6.04 -15.66 4.41
C LYS A 119 -6.81 -14.35 4.42
N ARG A 120 -6.13 -13.22 4.64
CA ARG A 120 -6.76 -11.90 4.61
C ARG A 120 -7.31 -11.56 3.22
N VAL A 121 -6.52 -11.81 2.17
CA VAL A 121 -6.93 -11.56 0.78
C VAL A 121 -8.22 -12.33 0.44
N ILE A 122 -8.28 -13.62 0.78
CA ILE A 122 -9.47 -14.41 0.48
C ILE A 122 -10.69 -13.97 1.29
N LEU A 123 -10.53 -13.62 2.57
CA LEU A 123 -11.65 -13.13 3.40
C LEU A 123 -12.18 -11.76 2.92
N ALA A 124 -11.29 -10.88 2.48
CA ALA A 124 -11.64 -9.56 1.96
C ALA A 124 -12.20 -9.61 0.52
N SER A 125 -11.91 -10.68 -0.24
CA SER A 125 -12.35 -10.83 -1.64
C SER A 125 -13.87 -10.76 -1.85
N LYS A 126 -14.67 -11.01 -0.80
CA LYS A 126 -16.13 -10.87 -0.83
C LYS A 126 -16.61 -9.43 -1.04
N TYR A 127 -15.75 -8.43 -0.79
CA TYR A 127 -16.05 -7.01 -0.98
C TYR A 127 -15.69 -6.51 -2.38
N LEU A 128 -15.02 -7.32 -3.22
CA LEU A 128 -14.82 -7.01 -4.62
C LEU A 128 -16.17 -7.09 -5.36
N LYS A 129 -16.51 -6.06 -6.14
CA LYS A 129 -17.77 -6.00 -6.90
C LYS A 129 -17.82 -7.13 -7.93
N LYS A 130 -19.00 -7.57 -8.35
CA LYS A 130 -19.15 -8.72 -9.27
C LYS A 130 -18.42 -8.52 -10.60
N GLY A 131 -18.33 -7.28 -11.08
CA GLY A 131 -17.59 -6.90 -12.30
C GLY A 131 -16.09 -6.67 -12.11
N ASP A 132 -15.56 -6.77 -10.89
CA ASP A 132 -14.13 -6.62 -10.63
C ASP A 132 -13.40 -7.90 -11.06
N GLU A 133 -12.90 -7.91 -12.30
CA GLU A 133 -12.04 -8.98 -12.81
C GLU A 133 -10.62 -8.89 -12.27
N ASN A 134 -10.11 -7.67 -12.10
CA ASN A 134 -8.78 -7.38 -11.56
C ASN A 134 -8.91 -6.45 -10.35
N PHE A 135 -7.95 -6.52 -9.43
CA PHE A 135 -7.86 -5.63 -8.27
C PHE A 135 -6.41 -5.39 -7.87
N PHE A 136 -6.13 -4.25 -7.26
CA PHE A 136 -4.82 -4.00 -6.68
C PHE A 136 -4.70 -4.67 -5.32
N LEU A 137 -3.49 -5.14 -5.00
CA LEU A 137 -3.13 -5.60 -3.67
C LEU A 137 -1.82 -4.95 -3.26
N THR A 138 -1.72 -4.44 -2.05
CA THR A 138 -0.43 -3.99 -1.52
C THR A 138 -0.30 -4.16 -0.02
N TYR A 139 0.92 -3.93 0.47
CA TYR A 139 1.23 -3.84 1.89
C TYR A 139 0.92 -2.43 2.42
N GLY A 140 0.47 -2.34 3.67
CA GLY A 140 0.12 -1.06 4.30
C GLY A 140 1.30 -0.28 4.87
N ASP A 141 2.51 -0.48 4.37
CA ASP A 141 3.75 0.01 5.01
C ASP A 141 4.85 0.45 4.05
N GLY A 142 4.59 0.48 2.74
CA GLY A 142 5.54 0.89 1.71
C GLY A 142 5.04 2.09 0.93
N LEU A 143 5.91 3.09 0.76
CA LEU A 143 5.68 4.26 -0.08
C LEU A 143 6.57 4.19 -1.32
N SER A 144 6.02 4.63 -2.45
CA SER A 144 6.70 4.56 -3.73
C SER A 144 6.14 5.60 -4.68
N ASP A 145 6.99 6.06 -5.59
CA ASP A 145 6.64 6.92 -6.72
C ASP A 145 6.25 6.08 -7.96
N ILE A 146 5.76 4.86 -7.74
CA ILE A 146 5.34 3.93 -8.79
C ILE A 146 4.11 4.44 -9.54
N HIS A 147 4.17 4.37 -10.87
CA HIS A 147 3.06 4.77 -11.73
C HIS A 147 1.97 3.67 -11.76
N ILE A 148 0.92 3.81 -10.94
CA ILE A 148 -0.16 2.81 -10.80
C ILE A 148 -0.89 2.54 -12.12
N GLY A 149 -1.13 3.59 -12.92
CA GLY A 149 -1.72 3.43 -14.25
C GLY A 149 -0.88 2.58 -15.22
N GLU A 150 0.45 2.66 -15.16
CA GLU A 150 1.36 1.84 -15.96
C GLU A 150 1.45 0.42 -15.46
N LEU A 151 1.52 0.24 -14.13
CA LEU A 151 1.44 -1.07 -13.48
C LEU A 151 0.17 -1.81 -13.95
N TYR A 152 -0.98 -1.14 -13.94
CA TYR A 152 -2.24 -1.74 -14.38
C TYR A 152 -2.26 -2.07 -15.88
N ARG A 153 -1.81 -1.14 -16.74
CA ARG A 153 -1.70 -1.40 -18.19
C ARG A 153 -0.75 -2.56 -18.49
N SER A 154 0.35 -2.66 -17.76
CA SER A 154 1.32 -3.74 -17.86
C SER A 154 0.72 -5.09 -17.49
N HIS A 155 -0.07 -5.14 -16.41
CA HIS A 155 -0.83 -6.34 -16.02
C HIS A 155 -1.77 -6.80 -17.13
N LEU A 156 -2.61 -5.90 -17.66
CA LEU A 156 -3.56 -6.21 -18.73
C LEU A 156 -2.86 -6.74 -19.98
N LYS A 157 -1.74 -6.12 -20.37
CA LYS A 157 -0.93 -6.56 -21.53
C LYS A 157 -0.29 -7.93 -21.31
N SER A 158 0.09 -8.26 -20.08
CA SER A 158 0.75 -9.53 -19.77
C SER A 158 -0.16 -10.76 -19.92
N GLY A 159 -1.48 -10.58 -19.72
CA GLY A 159 -2.44 -11.67 -19.68
C GLY A 159 -2.26 -12.64 -18.50
N LYS A 160 -1.40 -12.30 -17.53
CA LYS A 160 -1.08 -13.15 -16.36
C LYS A 160 -2.06 -12.93 -15.21
N LEU A 161 -2.22 -13.94 -14.36
CA LEU A 161 -3.09 -13.83 -13.19
C LEU A 161 -2.53 -12.92 -12.08
N PHE A 162 -1.21 -12.72 -12.05
CA PHE A 162 -0.54 -11.93 -11.03
C PHE A 162 0.53 -11.03 -11.64
N THR A 163 0.51 -9.75 -11.29
CA THR A 163 1.61 -8.81 -11.56
C THR A 163 2.11 -8.23 -10.25
N ILE A 164 3.44 -8.19 -10.09
CA ILE A 164 4.11 -7.70 -8.90
C ILE A 164 5.14 -6.65 -9.29
N SER A 165 5.28 -5.61 -8.45
CA SER A 165 6.29 -4.58 -8.67
C SER A 165 7.65 -5.05 -8.18
N ALA A 166 8.59 -5.13 -9.12
CA ALA A 166 9.99 -5.46 -8.88
C ALA A 166 10.74 -4.15 -8.62
N VAL A 167 11.22 -3.96 -7.39
CA VAL A 167 11.86 -2.72 -6.92
C VAL A 167 13.27 -3.02 -6.40
N HIS A 168 14.09 -1.99 -6.30
CA HIS A 168 15.38 -2.08 -5.60
C HIS A 168 15.19 -1.82 -4.09
N PRO A 169 15.79 -2.64 -3.22
CA PRO A 169 15.81 -2.33 -1.80
C PRO A 169 16.68 -1.08 -1.57
N ALA A 170 16.32 -0.26 -0.56
CA ALA A 170 17.16 0.85 -0.16
C ALA A 170 18.57 0.35 0.24
N ALA A 171 19.61 1.00 -0.28
CA ALA A 171 20.99 0.68 0.06
C ALA A 171 21.20 0.87 1.58
N ARG A 172 21.44 -0.23 2.29
CA ARG A 172 21.65 -0.20 3.76
C ARG A 172 23.04 0.30 4.13
N PHE A 173 24.00 0.11 3.23
CA PHE A 173 25.43 0.41 3.40
C PHE A 173 25.97 1.08 2.12
N GLY A 174 27.03 1.88 2.27
CA GLY A 174 27.84 2.29 1.11
C GLY A 174 28.64 1.09 0.61
N GLU A 175 28.74 0.94 -0.71
CA GLU A 175 29.54 -0.12 -1.32
C GLU A 175 30.97 0.37 -1.54
N MET A 176 31.93 -0.52 -1.29
CA MET A 176 33.34 -0.26 -1.51
C MET A 176 33.80 -1.18 -2.63
N LEU A 177 34.21 -0.61 -3.76
CA LEU A 177 34.78 -1.36 -4.86
C LEU A 177 36.28 -1.51 -4.61
N LEU A 178 36.72 -2.76 -4.43
CA LEU A 178 38.12 -3.11 -4.18
C LEU A 178 38.76 -3.67 -5.45
N ASN A 179 40.00 -3.27 -5.70
CA ASN A 179 40.92 -3.96 -6.60
C ASN A 179 42.11 -4.43 -5.77
N GLU A 180 42.17 -5.75 -5.53
CA GLU A 180 42.98 -6.35 -4.47
C GLU A 180 42.69 -5.68 -3.11
N ASP A 181 43.69 -5.06 -2.48
CA ASP A 181 43.55 -4.34 -1.20
C ASP A 181 43.37 -2.82 -1.38
N ARG A 182 43.32 -2.33 -2.64
CA ARG A 182 43.15 -0.91 -2.94
C ARG A 182 41.68 -0.59 -3.13
N VAL A 183 41.18 0.39 -2.36
CA VAL A 183 39.86 0.97 -2.60
C VAL A 183 39.89 1.81 -3.87
N GLU A 184 39.17 1.39 -4.91
CA GLU A 184 39.05 2.15 -6.16
C GLU A 184 37.93 3.18 -6.09
N ARG A 185 36.83 2.85 -5.41
CA ARG A 185 35.67 3.73 -5.30
C ARG A 185 34.86 3.43 -4.03
N PHE A 186 34.40 4.50 -3.38
CA PHE A 186 33.29 4.44 -2.44
C PHE A 186 32.03 4.87 -3.17
N ASP A 187 31.09 3.94 -3.35
CA ASP A 187 29.76 4.26 -3.83
C ASP A 187 28.83 4.37 -2.63
N GLU A 188 28.69 5.58 -2.14
CA GLU A 188 27.74 5.86 -1.07
C GLU A 188 26.30 5.77 -1.61
N LYS A 189 25.57 4.77 -1.12
CA LYS A 189 24.14 4.52 -1.33
C LYS A 189 23.67 4.49 -2.81
N ILE A 190 24.29 3.66 -3.63
CA ILE A 190 23.69 3.26 -4.91
C ILE A 190 22.88 1.98 -4.66
N ALA A 191 21.54 2.06 -4.76
CA ALA A 191 20.60 0.94 -4.54
C ALA A 191 20.66 -0.16 -5.62
N VAL A 192 21.51 -0.01 -6.63
CA VAL A 192 21.43 -0.75 -7.91
C VAL A 192 22.13 -2.12 -7.84
N SER A 193 23.01 -2.37 -6.87
CA SER A 193 23.77 -3.65 -6.78
C SER A 193 22.93 -4.81 -6.25
N ALA A 194 21.93 -4.53 -5.41
CA ALA A 194 21.01 -5.52 -4.90
C ALA A 194 19.90 -5.73 -5.94
N GLY A 195 19.84 -6.93 -6.51
CA GLY A 195 18.81 -7.29 -7.50
C GLY A 195 17.37 -7.03 -7.01
N TYR A 196 16.41 -7.18 -7.91
CA TYR A 196 15.01 -6.85 -7.61
C TYR A 196 14.40 -7.67 -6.48
N ILE A 197 13.59 -7.00 -5.65
CA ILE A 197 12.76 -7.60 -4.62
C ILE A 197 11.27 -7.34 -4.89
N ASN A 198 10.41 -8.03 -4.14
CA ASN A 198 8.97 -7.75 -4.09
C ASN A 198 8.72 -6.42 -3.39
N GLY A 199 8.31 -5.40 -4.14
CA GLY A 199 7.94 -4.08 -3.62
C GLY A 199 6.50 -3.95 -3.14
N GLY A 200 5.70 -5.02 -3.22
CA GLY A 200 4.26 -4.93 -3.11
C GLY A 200 3.67 -4.40 -4.42
N PHE A 201 2.74 -3.43 -4.32
CA PHE A 201 2.06 -2.79 -5.45
C PHE A 201 1.74 -3.79 -6.56
N MET A 202 0.76 -4.64 -6.28
CA MET A 202 0.43 -5.79 -7.10
C MET A 202 -0.90 -5.57 -7.83
N VAL A 203 -1.07 -6.28 -8.94
CA VAL A 203 -2.36 -6.43 -9.62
C VAL A 203 -2.67 -7.91 -9.71
N LEU A 204 -3.85 -8.31 -9.25
CA LEU A 204 -4.30 -9.69 -9.31
C LEU A 204 -5.57 -9.77 -10.14
N ASN A 205 -5.66 -10.82 -10.95
CA ASN A 205 -6.92 -11.27 -11.50
C ASN A 205 -7.69 -12.08 -10.44
N ARG A 206 -9.02 -11.99 -10.40
CA ARG A 206 -9.86 -12.72 -9.46
C ARG A 206 -9.66 -14.23 -9.52
N LYS A 207 -9.35 -14.79 -10.69
CA LYS A 207 -9.02 -16.22 -10.87
C LYS A 207 -7.78 -16.64 -10.09
N PHE A 208 -6.88 -15.71 -9.74
CA PHE A 208 -5.76 -15.99 -8.83
C PHE A 208 -6.26 -16.48 -7.47
N ILE A 209 -7.30 -15.85 -6.92
CA ILE A 209 -7.88 -16.22 -5.62
C ILE A 209 -8.42 -17.65 -5.69
N GLU A 210 -9.17 -17.96 -6.74
CA GLU A 210 -9.81 -19.26 -6.94
C GLU A 210 -8.79 -20.39 -7.13
N LYS A 211 -7.69 -20.11 -7.86
CA LYS A 211 -6.67 -21.09 -8.19
C LYS A 211 -5.61 -21.26 -7.09
N TYR A 212 -5.24 -20.18 -6.43
CA TYR A 212 -4.04 -20.13 -5.58
C TYR A 212 -4.28 -19.73 -4.14
N LEU A 213 -5.49 -19.43 -3.67
CA LEU A 213 -5.73 -19.17 -2.24
C LEU A 213 -6.65 -20.23 -1.64
N SER A 214 -6.26 -20.73 -0.47
CA SER A 214 -7.08 -21.70 0.26
C SER A 214 -8.14 -21.02 1.14
N ARG A 215 -9.35 -21.57 1.14
CA ARG A 215 -10.44 -21.14 2.04
C ARG A 215 -10.27 -21.67 3.46
N THR A 216 -9.55 -22.78 3.64
CA THR A 216 -9.41 -23.47 4.93
C THR A 216 -8.08 -23.14 5.61
N GLU A 217 -7.00 -23.03 4.85
CA GLU A 217 -5.65 -22.81 5.38
C GLU A 217 -5.45 -21.35 5.84
N ASN A 218 -4.61 -21.17 6.86
CA ASN A 218 -4.09 -19.86 7.24
C ASN A 218 -2.67 -19.70 6.71
N GLU A 219 -2.53 -19.16 5.49
CA GLU A 219 -1.25 -19.11 4.78
C GLU A 219 -0.80 -17.67 4.47
N PHE A 220 0.51 -17.48 4.41
CA PHE A 220 1.12 -16.26 3.87
C PHE A 220 0.99 -16.24 2.34
N PHE A 221 0.61 -15.10 1.80
CA PHE A 221 0.48 -14.83 0.37
C PHE A 221 1.80 -15.09 -0.36
N GLU A 222 2.92 -14.69 0.26
CA GLU A 222 4.29 -14.78 -0.24
C GLU A 222 4.88 -16.21 -0.23
N LYS A 223 4.14 -17.18 0.32
CA LYS A 223 4.56 -18.58 0.39
C LYS A 223 3.92 -19.37 -0.73
N ARG A 224 3.14 -20.41 -0.41
CA ARG A 224 2.55 -21.32 -1.39
C ARG A 224 1.78 -20.60 -2.51
N PRO A 225 0.93 -19.58 -2.27
CA PRO A 225 0.16 -18.93 -3.33
C PRO A 225 1.06 -18.33 -4.42
N MET A 226 1.98 -17.45 -4.02
CA MET A 226 2.91 -16.79 -4.95
C MET A 226 3.86 -17.79 -5.62
N LEU A 227 4.45 -18.72 -4.86
CA LEU A 227 5.38 -19.72 -5.42
C LEU A 227 4.70 -20.67 -6.42
N SER A 228 3.43 -21.02 -6.18
CA SER A 228 2.65 -21.84 -7.12
C SER A 228 2.37 -21.08 -8.41
N ALA A 229 1.99 -19.79 -8.31
CA ALA A 229 1.79 -18.96 -9.50
C ALA A 229 3.08 -18.78 -10.31
N VAL A 230 4.24 -18.63 -9.65
CA VAL A 230 5.55 -18.57 -10.33
C VAL A 230 5.83 -19.86 -11.07
N ARG A 231 5.66 -21.02 -10.43
CA ARG A 231 5.86 -22.34 -11.06
C ARG A 231 4.96 -22.55 -12.28
N ASP A 232 3.74 -22.04 -12.22
CA ASP A 232 2.76 -22.15 -13.30
C ASP A 232 2.96 -21.09 -14.40
N GLY A 233 3.95 -20.20 -14.27
CA GLY A 233 4.22 -19.12 -15.24
C GLY A 233 3.14 -18.04 -15.27
N GLU A 234 2.39 -17.86 -14.17
CA GLU A 234 1.26 -16.93 -14.04
C GLU A 234 1.64 -15.58 -13.41
N VAL A 235 2.94 -15.28 -13.34
CA VAL A 235 3.47 -14.06 -12.73
C VAL A 235 4.16 -13.20 -13.76
N HIS A 236 3.82 -11.92 -13.77
CA HIS A 236 4.48 -10.87 -14.52
C HIS A 236 5.18 -9.90 -13.56
N ALA A 237 6.38 -9.46 -13.89
CA ALA A 237 7.12 -8.48 -13.11
C ALA A 237 7.01 -7.09 -13.78
N PHE A 238 6.52 -6.11 -13.03
CA PHE A 238 6.58 -4.71 -13.43
C PHE A 238 7.81 -4.07 -12.77
N ARG A 239 8.83 -3.71 -13.56
CA ARG A 239 10.07 -3.14 -13.02
C ARG A 239 9.86 -1.67 -12.70
N HIS A 240 10.22 -1.28 -11.48
CA HIS A 240 10.18 0.08 -11.01
C HIS A 240 11.57 0.49 -10.51
N GLU A 241 12.16 1.45 -11.22
CA GLU A 241 13.52 1.96 -10.98
C GLU A 241 13.53 3.21 -10.09
N GLY A 242 12.36 3.75 -9.74
CA GLY A 242 12.19 4.96 -8.95
C GLY A 242 12.28 4.70 -7.44
N PHE A 243 11.77 5.67 -6.68
CA PHE A 243 11.70 5.60 -5.24
C PHE A 243 10.78 4.48 -4.74
N TRP A 244 11.29 3.66 -3.83
CA TRP A 244 10.50 2.72 -3.04
C TRP A 244 11.12 2.60 -1.64
N GLN A 245 10.30 2.70 -0.60
CA GLN A 245 10.76 2.61 0.78
C GLN A 245 9.67 2.01 1.67
N CYS A 246 10.02 0.92 2.39
CA CYS A 246 9.19 0.41 3.48
C CYS A 246 9.48 1.14 4.80
N MET A 247 8.55 1.07 5.75
CA MET A 247 8.67 1.69 7.08
C MET A 247 8.86 0.65 8.20
N ASP A 248 9.80 -0.30 8.07
CA ASP A 248 10.00 -1.39 9.03
C ASP A 248 10.76 -0.99 10.32
N THR A 249 11.54 0.09 10.26
CA THR A 249 12.47 0.50 11.31
C THR A 249 12.33 1.97 11.68
N PRO A 250 12.77 2.40 12.88
CA PRO A 250 12.73 3.82 13.26
C PRO A 250 13.49 4.74 12.30
N ARG A 251 14.59 4.24 11.71
CA ARG A 251 15.37 4.95 10.69
C ARG A 251 14.54 5.26 9.44
N GLU A 252 13.74 4.29 8.99
CA GLU A 252 12.90 4.48 7.81
C GLU A 252 11.70 5.39 8.10
N TYR A 253 11.15 5.30 9.32
CA TYR A 253 10.15 6.26 9.80
C TYR A 253 10.68 7.70 9.80
N GLN A 254 11.90 7.91 10.31
CA GLN A 254 12.55 9.23 10.31
C GLN A 254 12.79 9.72 8.88
N LEU A 255 13.36 8.87 8.01
CA LEU A 255 13.60 9.21 6.61
C LEU A 255 12.32 9.66 5.88
N LEU A 256 11.22 8.92 6.05
CA LEU A 256 9.95 9.26 5.41
C LEU A 256 9.39 10.59 5.95
N ASN A 257 9.51 10.87 7.25
CA ASN A 257 9.09 12.16 7.81
C ASN A 257 9.98 13.31 7.32
N GLU A 258 11.30 13.15 7.27
CA GLU A 258 12.22 14.17 6.73
C GLU A 258 11.90 14.49 5.25
N LEU A 259 11.63 13.47 4.44
CA LEU A 259 11.22 13.66 3.04
C LEU A 259 9.90 14.43 2.95
N TRP A 260 8.93 14.10 3.80
CA TRP A 260 7.64 14.80 3.88
C TRP A 260 7.80 16.27 4.32
N GLU A 261 8.48 16.52 5.43
CA GLU A 261 8.71 17.86 6.00
C GLU A 261 9.49 18.77 5.05
N SER A 262 10.41 18.21 4.26
CA SER A 262 11.16 18.96 3.26
C SER A 262 10.33 19.40 2.05
N GLY A 263 9.10 18.91 1.91
CA GLY A 263 8.24 19.12 0.73
C GLY A 263 8.73 18.40 -0.53
N LYS A 264 9.60 17.38 -0.39
CA LYS A 264 10.23 16.64 -1.50
C LYS A 264 9.97 15.14 -1.42
N ALA A 265 8.84 14.75 -0.83
CA ALA A 265 8.41 13.36 -0.74
C ALA A 265 8.20 12.75 -2.15
N PRO A 266 9.03 11.80 -2.62
CA PRO A 266 8.95 11.34 -4.01
C PRO A 266 7.62 10.67 -4.37
N TRP A 267 6.97 10.02 -3.39
CA TRP A 267 5.69 9.33 -3.59
C TRP A 267 4.50 10.28 -3.88
N THR A 268 4.67 11.59 -3.73
CA THR A 268 3.64 12.60 -4.01
C THR A 268 3.68 13.13 -5.45
N GLN A 269 4.64 12.69 -6.26
CA GLN A 269 4.91 13.29 -7.58
C GLN A 269 3.72 13.31 -8.55
N PHE A 270 2.75 12.41 -8.37
CA PHE A 270 1.57 12.28 -9.23
C PHE A 270 0.27 12.77 -8.58
N TRP A 271 0.31 13.30 -7.35
CA TRP A 271 -0.92 13.61 -6.62
C TRP A 271 -1.71 14.78 -7.23
N ASP A 272 -1.04 15.66 -7.96
CA ASP A 272 -1.64 16.84 -8.60
C ASP A 272 -2.05 16.61 -10.08
N GLU A 273 -2.00 15.38 -10.59
CA GLU A 273 -2.38 15.01 -11.98
C GLU A 273 -3.86 14.59 -12.14
#